data_AF-A0A7S4DPV4-F1
#
_entry.id   AF-A0A7S4DPV4-F1
#
_cell.length_a   1.000
_cell.length_b   1.000
_cell.length_c   1.000
_cell.angle_alpha   90.00
_cell.angle_beta   90.00
_cell.angle_gamma   90.00
#
_symmetry.space_group_name_H-M   'P 1'
#
loop_
_entity.id
_entity.type
_entity.pdbx_description
1 polymer ?
#
loop_
_entity_poly.entity_id
_entity_poly.type
_entity_poly.pdbx_seq_one_letter_code
_entity_poly.pdbx_strand_id
1 'polypeptide(L)'
;IDRALRPDTEKFSRLFRRQYRVLGALEFLQTFSSDRSHMANSTAPPPFYPPIRASPNGPVMNLERFVDMKEKDHHNHGPGIVLSTPEFAGFADGLGIPLYRGQ
;
A
#
# COMPACT_ATOMS: atom_id res chain seq x y z
N ILE A 1 1.97 -1.07 15.98
CA ILE A 1 2.48 -1.93 14.88
C ILE A 1 2.73 -3.34 15.40
N ASP A 2 3.42 -3.52 16.51
CA ASP A 2 3.89 -4.81 17.04
C ASP A 2 2.82 -5.90 17.24
N ARG A 3 1.57 -5.53 17.57
CA ARG A 3 0.45 -6.49 17.68
C ARG A 3 -0.08 -6.97 16.32
N ALA A 4 -0.06 -6.11 15.30
CA ALA A 4 -0.61 -6.40 13.98
C ALA A 4 0.48 -6.87 12.98
N LEU A 5 1.68 -6.32 13.09
CA LEU A 5 2.82 -6.52 12.19
C LEU A 5 3.99 -7.13 12.98
N ARG A 6 3.86 -8.41 13.34
CA ARG A 6 4.94 -9.17 13.99
C ARG A 6 6.22 -9.14 13.14
N PRO A 7 7.43 -9.20 13.70
CA PRO A 7 8.65 -9.17 12.91
C PRO A 7 8.70 -10.27 11.83
N ASP A 8 9.16 -9.92 10.63
CA ASP A 8 9.44 -10.87 9.56
C ASP A 8 10.75 -11.60 9.88
N THR A 9 10.68 -12.59 10.79
CA THR A 9 11.84 -13.38 11.19
C THR A 9 12.32 -14.30 10.06
N GLU A 10 13.54 -14.83 10.18
CA GLU A 10 14.08 -15.80 9.22
C GLU A 10 13.25 -17.08 9.10
N LYS A 11 12.47 -17.42 10.13
CA LYS A 11 11.54 -18.56 10.13
C LYS A 11 10.31 -18.33 9.25
N PHE A 12 10.07 -17.08 8.83
CA PHE A 12 8.95 -16.72 7.96
C PHE A 12 9.37 -16.85 6.49
N SER A 13 8.57 -17.59 5.71
CA SER A 13 8.82 -17.78 4.28
C SER A 13 8.95 -16.44 3.57
N ARG A 14 9.92 -16.34 2.66
CA ARG A 14 10.17 -15.13 1.86
C ARG A 14 8.92 -14.66 1.10
N LEU A 15 8.06 -15.60 0.70
CA LEU A 15 6.80 -15.31 -0.02
C LEU A 15 5.78 -14.52 0.79
N PHE A 16 5.88 -14.53 2.12
CA PHE A 16 4.95 -13.84 3.00
C PHE A 16 5.57 -12.61 3.70
N ARG A 17 6.86 -12.33 3.47
CA ARG A 17 7.50 -11.13 4.02
C ARG A 17 6.81 -9.90 3.44
N ARG A 18 6.43 -8.96 4.31
CA ARG A 18 5.61 -7.83 3.87
C ARG A 18 6.50 -6.73 3.33
N GLN A 19 5.93 -6.01 2.36
CA GLN A 19 6.45 -4.77 1.84
C GLN A 19 5.38 -3.71 1.99
N TYR A 20 5.81 -2.46 2.11
CA TYR A 20 4.97 -1.32 2.42
C TYR A 20 5.20 -0.25 1.37
N ARG A 21 4.19 0.04 0.56
CA ARG A 21 4.20 1.24 -0.29
C ARG A 21 3.76 2.43 0.57
N VAL A 22 4.67 3.37 0.80
CA VAL A 22 4.46 4.59 1.58
C VAL A 22 4.43 5.78 0.63
N LEU A 23 3.37 6.56 0.70
CA LEU A 23 3.13 7.74 -0.13
C LEU A 23 2.39 8.82 0.66
N GLY A 24 2.48 10.05 0.20
CA GLY A 24 1.78 11.18 0.83
C GLY A 24 0.27 11.05 0.67
N ALA A 25 -0.50 11.44 1.69
CA ALA A 25 -1.96 11.42 1.62
C ALA A 25 -2.50 12.29 0.46
N LEU A 26 -1.89 13.46 0.23
CA LEU A 26 -2.26 14.33 -0.88
C LEU A 26 -1.95 13.67 -2.24
N GLU A 27 -0.80 13.04 -2.38
CA GLU A 27 -0.43 12.28 -3.58
C GLU A 27 -1.44 11.14 -3.84
N PHE A 28 -1.86 10.41 -2.80
CA PHE A 28 -2.88 9.36 -2.91
C PHE A 28 -4.22 9.94 -3.41
N LEU A 29 -4.71 11.02 -2.79
CA LEU A 29 -5.97 11.66 -3.20
C LEU A 29 -5.93 12.19 -4.65
N GLN A 30 -4.77 12.65 -5.10
CA GLN A 30 -4.58 13.22 -6.43
C GLN A 30 -4.34 12.18 -7.53
N THR A 31 -3.97 10.95 -7.19
CA THR A 31 -3.50 9.96 -8.18
C THR A 31 -4.25 8.63 -8.15
N PHE A 32 -4.93 8.28 -7.05
CA PHE A 32 -5.61 6.99 -6.92
C PHE A 32 -6.92 6.92 -7.71
N SER A 33 -7.08 5.86 -8.50
CA SER A 33 -8.31 5.53 -9.22
C SER A 33 -8.60 4.03 -9.15
N SER A 34 -9.84 3.67 -8.82
CA SER A 34 -10.31 2.28 -8.88
C SER A 34 -11.75 2.21 -9.36
N ASP A 35 -11.94 1.51 -10.48
CA ASP A 35 -13.25 1.17 -11.05
C ASP A 35 -13.89 -0.06 -10.37
N ARG A 36 -13.18 -0.69 -9.42
CA ARG A 36 -13.59 -1.89 -8.67
C ARG A 36 -13.74 -3.17 -9.52
N SER A 37 -13.27 -3.16 -10.76
CA SER A 37 -13.31 -4.32 -11.67
C SER A 37 -12.70 -5.60 -11.07
N HIS A 38 -11.62 -5.46 -10.28
CA HIS A 38 -10.98 -6.58 -9.56
C HIS A 38 -11.89 -7.31 -8.55
N MET A 39 -13.00 -6.69 -8.13
CA MET A 39 -13.97 -7.26 -7.17
C MET A 39 -15.24 -7.78 -7.84
N ALA A 40 -15.33 -7.79 -9.18
CA ALA A 40 -16.57 -8.16 -9.88
C ALA A 40 -17.11 -9.55 -9.52
N ASN A 41 -16.21 -10.49 -9.15
CA ASN A 41 -16.57 -11.85 -8.76
C ASN A 41 -16.54 -12.08 -7.23
N SER A 42 -16.41 -11.02 -6.44
CA SER A 42 -16.37 -11.11 -4.97
C SER A 42 -17.77 -11.21 -4.38
N THR A 43 -17.88 -11.91 -3.24
CA THR A 43 -19.11 -11.93 -2.42
C THR A 43 -19.25 -10.69 -1.54
N ALA A 44 -18.21 -9.87 -1.43
CA ALA A 44 -18.25 -8.62 -0.67
C ALA A 44 -19.00 -7.54 -1.47
N PRO A 45 -20.00 -6.85 -0.89
CA PRO A 45 -20.72 -5.80 -1.58
C PRO A 45 -19.81 -4.58 -1.83
N PRO A 46 -19.95 -3.87 -2.97
CA PRO A 46 -19.19 -2.65 -3.21
C PRO A 46 -19.67 -1.53 -2.29
N PRO A 47 -18.81 -0.56 -1.94
CA PRO A 47 -19.24 0.64 -1.23
C PRO A 47 -20.32 1.43 -1.99
N PHE A 48 -21.25 2.07 -1.27
CA PHE A 48 -22.38 2.80 -1.87
C PHE A 48 -22.00 4.07 -2.65
N TYR A 49 -20.84 4.68 -2.36
CA TYR A 49 -20.37 5.84 -3.10
C TYR A 49 -19.84 5.42 -4.49
N PRO A 50 -19.79 6.34 -5.47
CA PRO A 50 -19.24 6.04 -6.80
C PRO A 50 -17.78 5.55 -6.76
N PRO A 51 -17.31 4.80 -7.78
CA PRO A 51 -15.90 4.46 -7.90
C PRO A 51 -14.99 5.70 -7.81
N ILE A 52 -13.84 5.54 -7.13
CA ILE A 52 -12.92 6.66 -6.91
C ILE A 52 -12.17 6.92 -8.21
N ARG A 53 -12.16 8.17 -8.66
CA ARG A 53 -11.39 8.63 -9.81
C ARG A 53 -10.61 9.90 -9.45
N ALA A 54 -9.31 9.87 -9.66
CA ALA A 54 -8.42 11.00 -9.41
C ALA A 54 -8.71 12.22 -10.33
N SER A 55 -9.10 11.96 -11.57
CA SER A 55 -9.43 13.01 -12.55
C SER A 55 -10.47 12.50 -13.57
N PRO A 56 -11.39 13.36 -14.05
CA PRO A 56 -12.34 13.00 -15.10
C PRO A 56 -11.67 12.50 -16.39
N ASN A 57 -10.48 13.04 -16.71
CA ASN A 57 -9.69 12.69 -17.89
C ASN A 57 -8.51 11.76 -17.55
N GLY A 58 -8.39 11.34 -16.29
CA GLY A 58 -7.34 10.45 -15.81
C GLY A 58 -7.70 8.97 -15.96
N PRO A 59 -6.78 8.07 -15.57
CA PRO A 59 -7.03 6.63 -15.58
C PRO A 59 -8.26 6.30 -14.71
N VAL A 60 -9.10 5.39 -15.21
CA VAL A 60 -10.27 4.85 -14.49
C VAL A 60 -9.87 3.80 -13.45
N MET A 61 -8.76 3.10 -13.68
CA MET A 61 -8.25 2.04 -12.83
C MET A 61 -6.72 2.10 -12.85
N ASN A 62 -6.11 2.20 -11.67
CA ASN A 62 -4.66 2.10 -11.51
C ASN A 62 -4.24 1.42 -10.19
N LEU A 63 -5.17 0.69 -9.55
CA LEU A 63 -4.96 0.02 -8.27
C LEU A 63 -3.70 -0.86 -8.27
N GLU A 64 -3.42 -1.57 -9.37
CA GLU A 64 -2.23 -2.42 -9.51
C GLU A 64 -0.93 -1.67 -9.23
N ARG A 65 -0.84 -0.38 -9.58
CA ARG A 65 0.34 0.46 -9.32
C ARG A 65 0.53 0.74 -7.82
N PHE A 66 -0.54 0.71 -7.04
CA PHE A 66 -0.48 0.87 -5.58
C PHE A 66 -0.24 -0.46 -4.86
N VAL A 67 -0.64 -1.58 -5.47
CA VAL A 67 -0.45 -2.94 -4.93
C VAL A 67 0.93 -3.51 -5.27
N ASP A 68 1.49 -3.17 -6.43
CA ASP A 68 2.80 -3.65 -6.85
C ASP A 68 3.90 -3.12 -5.91
N MET A 69 4.75 -4.03 -5.44
CA MET A 69 5.86 -3.79 -4.51
C MET A 69 7.23 -3.97 -5.18
N LYS A 70 7.29 -4.19 -6.49
CA LYS A 70 8.55 -4.26 -7.23
C LYS A 70 9.24 -2.88 -7.26
N GLU A 71 10.53 -2.87 -6.98
CA GLU A 71 11.39 -1.68 -7.04
C GLU A 71 11.80 -1.31 -8.48
N LYS A 72 12.52 -0.19 -8.58
CA LYS A 72 12.80 0.71 -9.73
C LYS A 72 13.36 0.12 -11.04
N ASP A 73 13.46 -1.19 -11.20
CA ASP A 73 14.20 -1.76 -12.35
C ASP A 73 13.37 -1.95 -13.63
N HIS A 74 12.06 -1.66 -13.61
CA HIS A 74 11.23 -1.75 -14.80
C HIS A 74 10.28 -0.55 -14.92
N HIS A 75 10.08 -0.07 -16.15
CA HIS A 75 9.44 1.19 -16.57
C HIS A 75 7.97 1.43 -16.17
N ASN A 76 7.49 0.85 -15.07
CA ASN A 76 6.11 0.97 -14.61
C ASN A 76 6.05 1.15 -13.08
N HIS A 77 6.41 2.33 -12.59
CA HIS A 77 6.48 2.60 -11.15
C HIS A 77 5.11 2.94 -10.54
N GLY A 78 4.85 2.37 -9.36
CA GLY A 78 3.83 2.86 -8.43
C GLY A 78 4.26 4.15 -7.73
N PRO A 79 3.31 4.94 -7.19
CA PRO A 79 3.60 6.18 -6.46
C PRO A 79 4.31 5.93 -5.11
N GLY A 80 4.97 6.96 -4.59
CA GLY A 80 5.73 6.86 -3.33
C GLY A 80 6.93 5.91 -3.35
N ILE A 81 7.29 5.38 -2.18
CA ILE A 81 8.43 4.48 -1.94
C ILE A 81 7.96 3.11 -1.45
N VAL A 82 8.72 2.05 -1.73
CA VAL A 82 8.49 0.71 -1.17
C VAL A 82 9.52 0.47 -0.08
N LEU A 83 9.07 -0.01 1.08
CA LEU A 83 9.89 -0.30 2.25
C LEU A 83 9.68 -1.75 2.69
N SER A 84 10.72 -2.39 3.18
CA SER A 84 10.64 -3.62 3.98
C SER A 84 10.10 -3.35 5.39
N THR A 85 9.77 -4.40 6.15
CA THR A 85 9.33 -4.26 7.55
C THR A 85 10.30 -3.44 8.42
N PRO A 86 11.63 -3.71 8.45
CA PRO A 86 12.55 -2.91 9.26
C PRO A 86 12.61 -1.44 8.83
N GLU A 87 12.60 -1.17 7.52
CA GLU A 87 12.66 0.19 6.98
C GLU A 87 11.39 0.97 7.29
N PHE A 88 10.22 0.33 7.19
CA PHE A 88 8.94 0.94 7.56
C PHE A 88 8.87 1.28 9.06
N ALA A 89 9.39 0.41 9.92
CA ALA A 89 9.49 0.69 11.36
C ALA A 89 10.39 1.91 11.62
N GLY A 90 11.57 1.95 11.00
CA GLY A 90 12.47 3.10 11.10
C GLY A 90 11.86 4.41 10.57
N PHE A 91 11.12 4.34 9.46
CA PHE A 91 10.40 5.47 8.89
C PHE A 91 9.34 6.00 9.87
N ALA A 92 8.54 5.12 10.49
CA ALA A 92 7.52 5.51 11.45
C ALA A 92 8.12 6.12 12.73
N ASP A 93 9.20 5.53 13.25
CA ASP A 93 9.95 6.08 14.38
C ASP A 93 10.48 7.50 14.06
N GLY A 94 11.02 7.71 12.85
CA GLY A 94 11.52 9.00 12.39
C GLY A 94 10.44 10.10 12.26
N LEU A 95 9.18 9.71 12.04
CA LEU A 95 8.04 10.62 12.03
C LEU A 95 7.47 10.90 13.43
N GLY A 96 8.04 10.30 14.48
CA GLY A 96 7.51 10.39 15.84
C GLY A 96 6.16 9.69 16.00
N ILE A 97 5.81 8.77 15.10
CA ILE A 97 4.59 7.96 15.21
C ILE A 97 4.90 6.83 16.20
N PRO A 98 4.33 6.85 17.42
CA PRO A 98 4.74 5.93 18.46
C PRO A 98 4.46 4.49 18.04
N LEU A 99 5.53 3.73 17.81
CA LEU A 99 5.47 2.29 17.73
C LEU A 99 5.25 1.77 19.15
N TYR A 100 4.07 1.24 19.43
CA TYR A 100 3.80 0.55 20.70
C TYR A 100 4.78 -0.62 20.84
N ARG A 101 5.88 -0.40 21.56
CA ARG A 101 6.82 -1.42 21.99
C ARG A 101 6.19 -2.10 23.19
N GLY A 102 5.68 -3.31 22.99
CA GLY A 102 5.14 -4.11 24.09
C GLY A 102 6.21 -4.31 25.16
N GLN A 103 5.88 -3.98 26.41
CA GLN A 103 6.60 -4.47 27.58
C GLN A 103 6.40 -5.98 27.72
#